data_AF-A0A9N9BYL9-F1
#
_entry.id   AF-A0A9N9BYL9-F1
#
_cell.length_a   1.000
_cell.length_b   1.000
_cell.length_c   1.000
_cell.angle_alpha   90.00
_cell.angle_beta   90.00
_cell.angle_gamma   90.00
#
_symmetry.space_group_name_H-M   'P 1'
#
loop_
_entity.id
_entity.type
_entity.pdbx_description
1 polymer ?
#
loop_
_entity_poly.entity_id
_entity_poly.type
_entity_poly.pdbx_seq_one_letter_code
_entity_poly.pdbx_strand_id
1 'polypeptide(L)'
;METENNESSISTLMISEQTNLFFDDENSTNEFSPISFEMQIYKSIPQIHKHSLSNPLYQKENPLVWWNNNIKTFPHHIKQARKYLSIPATSVPSERLFSDAGNIITEKRNRLSSDIVHDILFLKHNSKLFNVYPGLEL
;
A
#
# COMPACT_ATOMS: atom_id res chain seq x y z
N MET A 1 34.96 -11.36 18.29
CA MET A 1 34.43 -11.45 16.91
C MET A 1 33.01 -11.98 17.02
N GLU A 2 32.06 -11.12 17.38
CA GLU A 2 30.65 -11.50 17.59
C GLU A 2 29.76 -10.32 17.20
N THR A 3 29.54 -10.11 15.90
CA THR A 3 28.61 -9.06 15.41
C THR A 3 27.90 -9.45 14.10
N GLU A 4 27.48 -10.71 13.93
CA GLU A 4 26.65 -11.11 12.77
C GLU A 4 25.33 -11.80 13.13
N ASN A 5 25.07 -12.11 14.41
CA ASN A 5 23.85 -12.82 14.82
C ASN A 5 22.69 -11.93 15.31
N ASN A 6 22.85 -10.60 15.34
CA ASN A 6 21.83 -9.70 15.90
C ASN A 6 20.90 -9.07 14.85
N GLU A 7 21.33 -8.93 13.60
CA GLU A 7 20.49 -8.31 12.54
C GLU A 7 19.40 -9.26 12.01
N SER A 8 19.68 -10.57 11.97
CA SER A 8 18.69 -11.61 11.67
C SER A 8 17.56 -11.66 12.70
N SER A 9 17.90 -11.48 13.99
CA SER A 9 16.93 -11.46 15.08
C SER A 9 16.03 -10.22 15.05
N ILE A 10 16.58 -9.04 14.71
CA ILE A 10 15.81 -7.80 14.55
C ILE A 10 14.86 -7.90 13.36
N SER A 11 15.32 -8.46 12.23
CA SER A 11 14.52 -8.65 11.02
C SER A 11 13.36 -9.63 11.23
N THR A 12 13.62 -10.69 12.00
CA THR A 12 12.62 -11.72 12.34
C THR A 12 11.59 -11.20 13.35
N LEU A 13 12.01 -10.37 14.32
CA LEU A 13 11.11 -9.72 15.29
C LEU A 13 10.15 -8.71 14.62
N MET A 14 10.62 -8.00 13.59
CA MET A 14 9.80 -7.06 12.81
C MET A 14 8.71 -7.74 11.98
N ILE A 15 8.89 -9.02 11.62
CA ILE A 15 7.92 -9.83 10.87
C ILE A 15 6.93 -10.53 11.83
N SER A 16 7.40 -10.96 13.02
CA SER A 16 6.52 -11.58 14.02
C SER A 16 5.57 -10.60 14.71
N GLU A 17 5.96 -9.33 14.90
CA GLU A 17 5.05 -8.32 15.48
C GLU A 17 3.97 -7.82 14.50
N GLN A 18 4.18 -7.98 13.19
CA GLN A 18 3.22 -7.53 12.16
C GLN A 18 2.18 -8.60 11.77
N THR A 19 2.40 -9.85 12.15
CA THR A 19 1.51 -10.98 11.79
C THR A 19 0.45 -11.29 12.84
N ASN A 20 0.54 -10.71 14.05
CA ASN A 20 -0.49 -10.84 15.10
C ASN A 20 -1.60 -9.77 15.03
N LEU A 21 -1.74 -9.05 13.92
CA LEU A 21 -2.78 -8.01 13.77
C LEU A 21 -3.91 -8.37 12.79
N PHE A 22 -4.01 -9.63 12.36
CA PHE A 22 -4.98 -10.00 11.32
C PHE A 22 -6.16 -10.86 11.76
N PHE A 23 -6.08 -11.59 12.85
CA PHE A 23 -7.23 -12.19 13.53
C PHE A 23 -6.81 -12.43 14.97
N ASP A 24 -7.37 -11.68 15.92
CA ASP A 24 -7.52 -12.00 17.34
C ASP A 24 -7.74 -10.70 18.11
N ASP A 25 -9.00 -10.26 18.18
CA ASP A 25 -9.63 -9.96 19.47
C ASP A 25 -11.13 -9.71 19.26
N GLU A 26 -11.91 -10.79 19.27
CA GLU A 26 -13.37 -10.73 19.45
C GLU A 26 -13.77 -10.55 20.94
N ASN A 27 -12.84 -10.28 21.87
CA ASN A 27 -13.17 -10.16 23.29
C ASN A 27 -12.53 -8.96 23.99
N SER A 28 -12.97 -7.76 23.62
CA SER A 28 -13.04 -6.64 24.56
C SER A 28 -14.06 -5.63 24.06
N THR A 29 -15.33 -5.87 24.34
CA THR A 29 -16.39 -4.85 24.34
C THR A 29 -16.11 -3.85 25.46
N ASN A 30 -15.05 -3.06 25.31
CA ASN A 30 -14.85 -1.86 26.12
C ASN A 30 -15.34 -0.71 25.27
N GLU A 31 -16.56 -0.24 25.56
CA GLU A 31 -17.24 0.87 24.86
C GLU A 31 -16.44 2.19 24.87
N PHE A 32 -15.28 2.22 25.54
CA PHE A 32 -14.36 3.35 25.66
C PHE A 32 -12.97 3.10 25.05
N SER A 33 -12.80 2.14 24.14
CA SER A 33 -11.51 1.99 23.44
C SER A 33 -11.25 3.16 22.48
N PRO A 34 -9.99 3.61 22.31
CA PRO A 34 -9.63 4.69 21.37
C PRO A 34 -10.13 4.46 19.94
N ILE A 35 -10.16 3.19 19.51
CA ILE A 35 -10.69 2.77 18.20
C ILE A 35 -12.20 2.99 18.12
N SER A 36 -12.94 2.66 19.18
CA SER A 36 -14.39 2.88 19.24
C SER A 36 -14.73 4.36 19.15
N PHE A 37 -13.93 5.23 19.79
CA PHE A 37 -14.10 6.68 19.70
C PHE A 37 -13.85 7.23 18.29
N GLU A 38 -12.76 6.80 17.64
CA GLU A 38 -12.51 7.14 16.24
C GLU A 38 -13.65 6.70 15.32
N MET A 39 -14.19 5.50 15.54
CA MET A 39 -15.31 4.97 14.77
C MET A 39 -16.59 5.80 14.97
N GLN A 40 -16.85 6.26 16.19
CA GLN A 40 -17.96 7.17 16.48
C GLN A 40 -17.79 8.51 15.74
N ILE A 41 -16.58 9.10 15.78
CA ILE A 41 -16.27 10.32 15.03
C ILE A 41 -16.54 10.09 13.54
N TYR A 42 -15.99 9.01 12.97
CA TYR A 42 -16.17 8.70 11.54
C TYR A 42 -17.64 8.56 11.14
N LYS A 43 -18.46 7.89 11.98
CA LYS A 43 -19.90 7.75 11.75
C LYS A 43 -20.67 9.06 11.87
N SER A 44 -20.18 10.01 12.67
CA SER A 44 -20.80 11.33 12.85
C SER A 44 -20.55 12.28 11.69
N ILE A 45 -19.55 12.01 10.83
CA ILE A 45 -19.27 12.80 9.63
C ILE A 45 -20.44 12.62 8.63
N PRO A 46 -20.86 13.69 7.93
CA PRO A 46 -21.88 13.59 6.89
C PRO A 46 -21.54 12.51 5.86
N GLN A 47 -22.35 11.45 5.83
CA GLN A 47 -22.19 10.34 4.90
C GLN A 47 -22.71 10.76 3.52
N ILE A 48 -21.92 10.52 2.48
CA ILE A 48 -22.35 10.79 1.11
C ILE A 48 -23.39 9.74 0.71
N HIS A 49 -24.62 10.16 0.42
CA HIS A 49 -25.68 9.24 0.02
C HIS A 49 -25.36 8.53 -1.31
N LYS A 50 -25.52 7.20 -1.36
CA LYS A 50 -25.23 6.31 -2.51
C LYS A 50 -25.86 6.74 -3.85
N HIS A 51 -26.89 7.57 -3.82
CA HIS A 51 -27.64 8.02 -5.00
C HIS A 51 -27.05 9.29 -5.66
N SER A 52 -25.95 9.82 -5.14
CA SER A 52 -25.35 11.08 -5.57
C SER A 52 -24.03 10.87 -6.32
N LEU A 53 -23.99 9.93 -7.27
CA LEU A 53 -22.87 9.79 -8.21
C LEU A 53 -22.76 10.99 -9.17
N SER A 54 -23.81 11.81 -9.26
CA SER A 54 -23.82 13.10 -9.96
C SER A 54 -23.32 14.27 -9.09
N ASN A 55 -22.98 14.03 -7.82
CA ASN A 55 -22.45 15.08 -6.96
C ASN A 55 -21.02 15.43 -7.39
N PRO A 56 -20.71 16.69 -7.72
CA PRO A 56 -19.35 17.09 -8.05
C PRO A 56 -18.34 16.84 -6.93
N LEU A 57 -18.78 16.64 -5.68
CA LEU A 57 -17.90 16.21 -4.58
C LEU A 57 -17.34 14.79 -4.79
N TYR A 58 -18.06 13.91 -5.50
CA TYR A 58 -17.63 12.54 -5.82
C TYR A 58 -16.43 12.50 -6.78
N GLN A 59 -16.28 13.54 -7.62
CA GLN A 59 -15.26 13.62 -8.65
C GLN A 59 -13.98 14.32 -8.20
N LYS A 60 -14.01 15.09 -7.10
CA LYS A 60 -12.92 16.01 -6.76
C LYS A 60 -11.95 15.51 -5.71
N GLU A 61 -12.38 14.62 -4.82
CA GLU A 61 -11.55 14.24 -3.67
C GLU A 61 -11.05 12.80 -3.77
N ASN A 62 -9.72 12.66 -3.82
CA ASN A 62 -9.07 11.36 -3.72
C ASN A 62 -9.18 10.85 -2.27
N PRO A 63 -9.78 9.68 -2.01
CA PRO A 63 -9.97 9.18 -0.65
C PRO A 63 -8.64 8.97 0.08
N LEU A 64 -7.55 8.64 -0.62
CA LEU A 64 -6.21 8.54 -0.02
C LEU A 64 -5.72 9.88 0.52
N VAL A 65 -6.03 10.98 -0.19
CA VAL A 65 -5.67 12.33 0.25
C VAL A 65 -6.49 12.73 1.48
N TRP A 66 -7.78 12.40 1.50
CA TRP A 66 -8.62 12.66 2.67
C TRP A 66 -8.09 11.94 3.92
N TRP A 67 -7.78 10.64 3.82
CA TRP A 67 -7.19 9.88 4.93
C TRP A 67 -5.84 10.44 5.35
N ASN A 68 -5.01 10.87 4.39
CA ASN A 68 -3.72 11.50 4.66
C ASN A 68 -3.84 12.88 5.35
N ASN A 69 -4.93 13.61 5.14
CA ASN A 69 -5.15 14.87 5.83
C ASN A 69 -5.70 14.65 7.27
N ASN A 70 -6.36 13.52 7.52
CA ASN A 70 -7.01 13.20 8.78
C ASN A 70 -6.22 12.19 9.66
N ILE A 71 -4.91 11.99 9.42
CA ILE A 71 -4.07 11.04 10.19
C ILE A 71 -4.14 11.31 11.69
N LYS A 72 -4.10 12.58 12.07
CA LYS A 72 -4.09 13.00 13.48
C LYS A 72 -5.42 12.67 14.18
N THR A 73 -6.51 12.66 13.43
CA THR A 73 -7.85 12.36 13.91
C THR A 73 -8.12 10.86 13.96
N PHE A 74 -7.52 10.09 13.04
CA PHE A 74 -7.74 8.64 12.91
C PHE A 74 -6.44 7.83 12.86
N PRO A 75 -5.59 7.86 13.91
CA PRO A 75 -4.31 7.16 13.92
C PRO A 75 -4.43 5.64 13.79
N HIS A 76 -5.53 5.03 14.23
CA HIS A 76 -5.73 3.58 14.12
C HIS A 76 -6.35 3.18 12.77
N HIS A 77 -7.37 3.92 12.31
CA HIS A 77 -8.08 3.57 11.07
C HIS A 77 -7.30 3.90 9.80
N ILE A 78 -6.35 4.84 9.82
CA ILE A 78 -5.56 5.16 8.62
C ILE A 78 -4.75 3.97 8.10
N LYS A 79 -4.27 3.09 9.00
CA LYS A 79 -3.54 1.88 8.60
C LYS A 79 -4.42 0.96 7.76
N GLN A 80 -5.67 0.77 8.20
CA GLN A 80 -6.67 -0.03 7.49
C GLN A 80 -7.10 0.64 6.19
N ALA A 81 -7.40 1.94 6.22
CA ALA A 81 -7.80 2.71 5.05
C ALA A 81 -6.73 2.65 3.95
N ARG A 82 -5.45 2.84 4.29
CA ARG A 82 -4.34 2.72 3.34
C ARG A 82 -4.23 1.32 2.75
N LYS A 83 -4.43 0.27 3.56
CA LYS A 83 -4.39 -1.12 3.10
C LYS A 83 -5.50 -1.42 2.09
N TYR A 84 -6.73 -0.99 2.34
CA TYR A 84 -7.85 -1.29 1.46
C TYR A 84 -7.90 -0.40 0.23
N LEU A 85 -7.56 0.88 0.36
CA LEU A 85 -7.57 1.83 -0.75
C LEU A 85 -6.38 1.66 -1.72
N SER A 86 -5.33 0.94 -1.32
CA SER A 86 -4.21 0.61 -2.22
C SER A 86 -4.50 -0.59 -3.13
N ILE A 87 -5.55 -1.36 -2.85
CA ILE A 87 -5.91 -2.53 -3.66
C ILE A 87 -6.51 -2.04 -4.98
N PRO A 88 -5.95 -2.45 -6.13
CA PRO A 88 -6.55 -2.12 -7.41
C PRO A 88 -7.91 -2.80 -7.55
N ALA A 89 -8.88 -2.09 -8.12
CA ALA A 89 -10.22 -2.63 -8.35
C ALA A 89 -10.27 -3.73 -9.42
N THR A 90 -9.22 -3.87 -10.24
CA THR A 90 -9.17 -4.76 -11.40
C THR A 90 -7.81 -5.46 -11.52
N SER A 91 -7.76 -6.55 -12.28
CA SER A 91 -6.52 -7.28 -12.63
C SER A 91 -5.65 -6.56 -13.66
N VAL A 92 -6.13 -5.46 -14.26
CA VAL A 92 -5.47 -4.72 -15.34
C VAL A 92 -4.00 -4.34 -15.01
N PRO A 93 -3.64 -3.90 -13.79
CA PRO A 93 -2.25 -3.62 -13.45
C PRO A 93 -1.35 -4.85 -13.53
N SER A 94 -1.84 -6.01 -13.10
CA SER A 94 -1.13 -7.29 -13.17
C SER A 94 -0.97 -7.76 -14.61
N GLU A 95 -2.03 -7.67 -15.41
CA GLU A 95 -1.98 -7.99 -16.85
C GLU A 95 -0.97 -7.11 -17.60
N ARG A 96 -0.94 -5.80 -17.29
CA ARG A 96 0.06 -4.88 -17.84
C ARG A 96 1.49 -5.30 -17.45
N LEU A 97 1.69 -5.68 -16.18
CA LEU A 97 2.99 -6.16 -15.70
C LEU A 97 3.44 -7.42 -16.47
N PHE A 98 2.54 -8.39 -16.68
CA PHE A 98 2.85 -9.61 -17.43
C PHE A 98 3.06 -9.36 -18.92
N SER A 99 2.29 -8.45 -19.52
CA SER A 99 2.52 -8.02 -20.90
C SER A 99 3.91 -7.39 -21.06
N ASP A 100 4.32 -6.57 -20.09
CA ASP A 100 5.66 -5.97 -20.07
C ASP A 100 6.75 -7.03 -19.88
N ALA A 101 6.52 -8.05 -19.06
CA ALA A 101 7.43 -9.18 -18.91
C ALA A 101 7.58 -9.95 -20.23
N GLY A 102 6.47 -10.17 -20.96
CA GLY A 102 6.49 -10.78 -22.30
C GLY A 102 7.26 -9.95 -23.33
N ASN A 103 7.20 -8.61 -23.24
CA ASN A 103 8.00 -7.73 -24.08
C ASN A 103 9.50 -7.76 -23.73
N ILE A 104 9.84 -8.08 -22.48
CA ILE A 104 11.22 -8.21 -22.00
C ILE A 104 11.80 -9.55 -22.46
N ILE A 105 11.07 -10.65 -22.30
CA ILE A 105 11.50 -12.00 -22.68
C ILE A 105 10.97 -12.30 -24.09
N THR A 106 11.77 -11.96 -25.10
CA THR A 106 11.43 -12.24 -26.50
C THR A 106 12.21 -13.44 -27.02
N GLU A 107 11.78 -14.03 -28.16
CA GLU A 107 12.47 -15.16 -28.78
C GLU A 107 13.96 -14.87 -29.06
N LYS A 108 14.29 -13.61 -29.38
CA LYS A 108 15.67 -13.16 -29.60
C LYS A 108 16.44 -12.85 -28.31
N ARG A 109 15.74 -12.62 -27.19
CA ARG A 109 16.30 -12.23 -25.88
C ARG A 109 15.79 -13.15 -24.77
N ASN A 110 16.03 -14.44 -24.92
CA ASN A 110 15.56 -15.49 -24.01
C ASN A 110 16.65 -16.03 -23.04
N ARG A 111 17.90 -15.59 -23.17
CA ARG A 111 19.02 -15.97 -22.27
C ARG A 111 19.16 -14.99 -21.08
N LEU A 112 18.04 -14.66 -20.43
CA LEU A 112 18.02 -13.85 -19.22
C LEU A 112 17.72 -14.74 -18.02
N SER A 113 18.39 -14.51 -16.90
CA SER A 113 17.98 -15.11 -15.64
C SER A 113 16.69 -14.46 -15.14
N SER A 114 15.94 -15.20 -14.31
CA SER A 114 14.73 -14.68 -13.67
C SER A 114 15.00 -13.41 -12.88
N ASP A 115 16.14 -13.34 -12.19
CA ASP A 115 16.53 -12.20 -11.36
C ASP A 115 16.71 -10.93 -12.19
N ILE A 116 17.37 -11.04 -13.36
CA ILE A 116 17.57 -9.89 -14.26
C ILE A 116 16.23 -9.39 -14.82
N VAL A 117 15.31 -10.30 -15.15
CA VAL A 117 13.97 -9.92 -15.62
C VAL A 117 13.21 -9.17 -14.53
N HIS A 118 13.26 -9.66 -13.29
CA HIS A 118 12.65 -9.02 -12.14
C HIS A 118 13.19 -7.59 -11.96
N ASP A 119 14.51 -7.42 -11.99
CA ASP A 119 15.14 -6.11 -11.78
C ASP A 119 14.79 -5.13 -12.90
N ILE A 120 14.76 -5.57 -14.16
CA ILE A 120 14.33 -4.73 -15.28
C ILE A 120 12.86 -4.29 -15.11
N LEU A 121 11.97 -5.21 -14.73
CA LEU A 121 10.56 -4.90 -14.50
C LEU A 121 10.37 -3.92 -13.35
N PHE A 122 11.11 -4.13 -12.26
CA PHE A 122 11.11 -3.26 -11.09
C PHE A 122 11.58 -1.85 -11.46
N LEU A 123 12.73 -1.72 -12.13
CA LEU A 123 13.26 -0.43 -12.56
C LEU A 123 12.31 0.29 -13.53
N LYS A 124 11.72 -0.43 -14.49
CA LYS A 124 10.77 0.14 -15.45
C LYS A 124 9.56 0.76 -14.76
N HIS A 125 8.92 0.02 -13.85
CA HIS A 125 7.70 0.47 -13.16
C HIS A 125 7.97 1.54 -12.09
N ASN A 126 9.16 1.54 -11.50
CA ASN A 126 9.55 2.51 -10.46
C ASN A 126 10.43 3.65 -11.00
N SER A 127 10.65 3.74 -12.31
CA SER A 127 11.49 4.77 -12.96
C SER A 127 11.11 6.22 -12.63
N LYS A 128 9.85 6.48 -12.26
CA LYS A 128 9.38 7.81 -11.84
C LYS A 128 9.70 8.15 -10.38
N LEU A 129 9.99 7.14 -9.56
CA LEU A 129 10.27 7.28 -8.12
C LEU A 129 11.75 7.45 -7.83
N PHE A 130 12.61 7.00 -8.75
CA PHE A 130 14.06 7.10 -8.63
C PHE A 130 14.62 7.93 -9.76
N ASN A 131 15.50 8.88 -9.45
CA ASN A 131 16.32 9.48 -10.49
C ASN A 131 17.34 8.42 -10.94
N VAL A 132 17.10 7.79 -12.09
CA VAL A 132 17.99 6.78 -12.66
C VAL A 132 19.34 7.39 -13.05
N TYR A 133 19.41 8.72 -13.21
CA TYR A 133 20.63 9.47 -13.53
C TYR A 133 20.82 10.64 -12.55
N PRO A 134 21.28 10.38 -11.32
CA PRO A 134 21.63 11.45 -10.38
C PRO A 134 22.92 12.13 -10.89
N GLY A 135 22.80 13.21 -11.67
CA GLY A 135 23.95 14.00 -12.12
C GLY A 135 23.85 14.68 -13.49
N LEU A 136 22.77 14.48 -14.25
CA LEU A 136 22.52 15.25 -15.48
C LEU A 136 21.52 16.37 -15.17
N GLU A 137 22.01 17.45 -14.56
CA GLU A 137 21.31 18.74 -14.65
C GLU A 137 21.54 19.30 -16.06
N LEU A 138 20.46 19.46 -16.82
CA LEU A 138 20.40 20.26 -18.06
C LEU A 138 19.90 21.66 -17.73
#